data_AF-A0A935V9P3-F1
#
_entry.id   AF-A0A935V9P3-F1
#
_cell.length_a   1.000
_cell.length_b   1.000
_cell.length_c   1.000
_cell.angle_alpha   90.00
_cell.angle_beta   90.00
_cell.angle_gamma   90.00
#
_symmetry.space_group_name_H-M   'P 1'
#
loop_
_entity.id
_entity.type
_entity.pdbx_description
1 polymer ?
#
loop_
_entity_poly.entity_id
_entity_poly.type
_entity_poly.pdbx_seq_one_letter_code
_entity_poly.pdbx_strand_id
1 'polypeptide(L)'
;MSMRFICRSRTLRFGRLEHILTTPEPFIEVIENSAEDEAGAMLDVDLDESLERYVRERVSLVERLKQLSLEEWQKTAVHEAFDHYSVFIMFRHLFVHEMLHAYRIEELLLKNDWD
;
A
#
# COMPACT_ATOMS: atom_id res chain seq x y z
N MET A 1 7.90 -2.52 -13.41
CA MET A 1 7.30 -2.18 -12.09
C MET A 1 6.80 -3.48 -11.48
N SER A 2 7.49 -3.98 -10.44
CA SER A 2 7.40 -5.38 -9.98
C SER A 2 6.39 -5.59 -8.84
N MET A 3 5.77 -6.77 -8.76
CA MET A 3 4.94 -7.29 -7.65
C MET A 3 5.55 -7.02 -6.26
N ARG A 4 6.88 -6.90 -6.21
CA ARG A 4 7.68 -6.68 -4.99
C ARG A 4 7.54 -5.26 -4.42
N PHE A 5 7.26 -4.25 -5.24
CA PHE A 5 6.88 -2.90 -4.77
C PHE A 5 5.53 -2.88 -4.04
N ILE A 6 4.61 -3.77 -4.44
CA ILE A 6 3.29 -3.91 -3.80
C ILE A 6 3.48 -4.35 -2.34
N CYS A 7 4.44 -5.23 -2.07
CA CYS A 7 4.71 -5.74 -0.72
C CYS A 7 5.25 -4.65 0.22
N ARG A 8 6.22 -3.84 -0.24
CA ARG A 8 6.82 -2.77 0.60
C ARG A 8 5.83 -1.64 0.92
N SER A 9 4.90 -1.34 0.01
CA SER A 9 3.89 -0.29 0.21
C SER A 9 2.86 -0.57 1.33
N ARG A 10 2.75 -1.83 1.80
CA ARG A 10 1.66 -2.28 2.68
C ARG A 10 1.95 -2.22 4.17
N THR A 11 3.16 -2.57 4.60
CA THR A 11 3.59 -2.39 6.00
C THR A 11 3.45 -0.91 6.42
N LEU A 12 3.71 0.00 5.47
CA LEU A 12 3.53 1.44 5.65
C LEU A 12 2.06 1.86 5.84
N ARG A 13 1.11 1.22 5.14
CA ARG A 13 -0.33 1.54 5.26
C ARG A 13 -0.90 1.12 6.61
N PHE A 14 -0.44 0.01 7.17
CA PHE A 14 -0.84 -0.42 8.51
C PHE A 14 -0.33 0.57 9.57
N GLY A 15 0.94 0.98 9.49
CA GLY A 15 1.48 2.02 10.37
C GLY A 15 0.72 3.35 10.26
N ARG A 16 0.38 3.78 9.03
CA ARG A 16 -0.44 4.99 8.81
C ARG A 16 -1.83 4.87 9.40
N LEU A 17 -2.48 3.71 9.32
CA LEU A 17 -3.77 3.50 9.97
C LEU A 17 -3.68 3.77 11.47
N GLU A 18 -2.76 3.10 12.16
CA GLU A 18 -2.63 3.27 13.62
C GLU A 18 -2.23 4.70 14.00
N HIS A 19 -1.38 5.36 13.21
CA HIS A 19 -1.07 6.77 13.40
C HIS A 19 -2.31 7.65 13.30
N ILE A 20 -3.14 7.46 12.27
CA ILE A 20 -4.37 8.25 12.09
C ILE A 20 -5.37 8.04 13.22
N LEU A 21 -5.45 6.82 13.75
CA LEU A 21 -6.42 6.50 14.80
C LEU A 21 -6.02 7.05 16.17
N THR A 22 -4.72 7.13 16.45
CA THR A 22 -4.17 7.43 17.78
C THR A 22 -3.62 8.84 17.94
N THR A 23 -3.27 9.52 16.85
CA THR A 23 -2.67 10.86 16.88
C THR A 23 -3.71 11.93 16.56
N PRO A 24 -3.84 12.99 17.39
CA PRO A 24 -4.60 14.18 17.02
C PRO A 24 -3.96 14.88 15.82
N GLU A 25 -4.77 15.24 14.81
CA GLU A 25 -4.31 15.94 13.60
C GLU A 25 -3.06 15.32 12.95
N PRO A 26 -3.12 14.03 12.56
CA PRO A 26 -1.97 13.29 12.04
C PRO A 26 -1.52 13.88 10.70
N PHE A 27 -0.20 13.94 10.48
CA PHE A 27 0.40 14.38 9.21
C PHE A 27 0.99 13.18 8.45
N ILE A 28 0.68 13.07 7.15
CA ILE A 28 1.09 11.97 6.29
C ILE A 28 1.92 12.51 5.12
N GLU A 29 3.20 12.14 5.11
CA GLU A 29 4.17 12.46 4.04
C GLU A 29 3.95 11.60 2.79
N VAL A 30 4.39 12.10 1.63
CA VAL A 30 4.50 11.29 0.41
C VAL A 30 5.60 10.24 0.60
N ILE A 31 5.38 9.05 0.04
CA ILE A 31 6.43 8.02 -0.03
C ILE A 31 7.19 8.25 -1.32
N GLU A 32 8.48 8.57 -1.19
CA GLU A 32 9.40 8.59 -2.31
C GLU A 32 10.14 7.24 -2.40
N ASN A 33 10.47 6.85 -3.63
CA ASN A 33 11.34 5.70 -3.85
C ASN A 33 12.75 6.05 -3.39
N SER A 34 13.42 5.16 -2.67
CA SER A 34 14.82 5.39 -2.34
C SER A 34 15.71 5.25 -3.58
N ALA A 35 16.94 5.75 -3.51
CA ALA A 35 17.91 5.55 -4.58
C ALA A 35 18.15 4.06 -4.88
N GLU A 36 18.08 3.19 -3.87
CA GLU A 36 18.17 1.73 -4.09
C GLU A 36 16.93 1.16 -4.79
N ASP A 37 15.74 1.69 -4.48
CA ASP A 37 14.49 1.31 -5.15
C ASP A 37 14.55 1.63 -6.65
N GLU A 38 15.04 2.81 -6.99
CA GLU A 38 15.24 3.25 -8.37
C GLU A 38 16.34 2.45 -9.08
N ALA A 39 17.39 2.08 -8.35
CA ALA A 39 18.45 1.20 -8.84
C ALA A 39 18.01 -0.27 -9.00
N GLY A 40 16.76 -0.61 -8.65
CA GLY A 40 16.20 -1.93 -8.86
C GLY A 40 16.45 -2.91 -7.73
N ALA A 41 16.70 -2.47 -6.50
CA ALA A 41 16.87 -3.37 -5.34
C ALA A 41 15.69 -4.34 -5.13
N MET A 42 14.50 -3.97 -5.60
CA MET A 42 13.32 -4.86 -5.60
C MET A 42 13.47 -6.05 -6.56
N LEU A 43 14.41 -6.05 -7.51
CA LEU A 43 14.71 -7.18 -8.39
C LEU A 43 15.49 -8.29 -7.69
N ASP A 44 16.15 -7.99 -6.57
CA ASP A 44 16.95 -8.95 -5.81
C ASP A 44 16.16 -9.66 -4.70
N VAL A 45 14.94 -9.20 -4.40
CA VAL A 45 14.09 -9.79 -3.35
C VAL A 45 13.49 -11.11 -3.85
N ASP A 46 13.46 -12.13 -2.99
CA ASP A 46 12.79 -13.40 -3.29
C ASP A 46 11.29 -13.20 -3.57
N LEU A 47 10.82 -13.72 -4.70
CA LEU A 47 9.42 -13.53 -5.11
C LEU A 47 8.47 -14.37 -4.27
N ASP A 48 8.81 -15.63 -4.01
CA ASP A 48 7.95 -16.56 -3.28
C ASP A 48 7.78 -16.09 -1.83
N GLU A 49 8.88 -15.71 -1.17
CA GLU A 49 8.85 -15.11 0.16
C GLU A 49 7.99 -13.85 0.19
N SER A 50 8.10 -13.00 -0.84
CA SER A 50 7.30 -11.78 -0.95
C SER A 50 5.80 -12.08 -1.09
N LEU A 51 5.44 -13.08 -1.89
CA LEU A 51 4.04 -13.50 -2.06
C LEU A 51 3.46 -14.12 -0.80
N GLU A 52 4.22 -14.96 -0.11
CA GLU A 52 3.78 -15.51 1.16
C GLU A 52 3.58 -14.41 2.22
N ARG A 53 4.53 -13.48 2.33
CA ARG A 53 4.43 -12.32 3.22
C ARG A 53 3.20 -11.49 2.87
N TYR A 54 2.97 -11.22 1.59
CA TYR A 54 1.80 -10.49 1.10
C TYR A 54 0.49 -11.13 1.58
N VAL A 55 0.36 -12.46 1.46
CA VAL A 55 -0.87 -13.17 1.87
C VAL A 55 -1.07 -13.04 3.37
N ARG A 56 -0.03 -13.32 4.18
CA ARG A 56 -0.10 -13.24 5.64
C ARG A 56 -0.47 -11.84 6.12
N GLU A 57 0.24 -10.82 5.65
CA GLU A 57 -0.01 -9.43 6.04
C GLU A 57 -1.39 -8.93 5.59
N ARG A 58 -1.87 -9.40 4.43
CA ARG A 58 -3.19 -9.05 3.93
C ARG A 58 -4.31 -9.58 4.81
N VAL A 59 -4.17 -10.79 5.32
CA VAL A 59 -5.13 -11.37 6.29
C VAL A 59 -5.19 -10.47 7.52
N SER A 60 -4.05 -10.18 8.15
CA SER A 60 -4.00 -9.34 9.36
C SER A 60 -4.56 -7.93 9.12
N LEU A 61 -4.27 -7.32 7.96
CA LEU A 61 -4.83 -6.02 7.61
C LEU A 61 -6.36 -6.07 7.49
N VAL A 62 -6.90 -7.04 6.77
CA VAL A 62 -8.35 -7.16 6.57
C VAL A 62 -9.06 -7.43 7.91
N GLU A 63 -8.48 -8.26 8.76
CA GLU A 63 -9.00 -8.49 10.11
C GLU A 63 -9.05 -7.20 10.93
N ARG A 64 -7.99 -6.39 10.89
CA ARG A 64 -7.95 -5.08 11.57
C ARG A 64 -8.99 -4.11 11.01
N LEU A 65 -9.15 -4.04 9.69
CA LEU A 65 -10.12 -3.14 9.03
C LEU A 65 -11.56 -3.49 9.36
N LYS A 66 -11.89 -4.78 9.53
CA LYS A 66 -13.22 -5.24 9.94
C LYS A 66 -13.61 -4.81 11.35
N GLN A 67 -12.63 -4.45 12.18
CA GLN A 67 -12.85 -4.00 13.56
C GLN A 67 -13.08 -2.48 13.64
N LEU A 68 -12.87 -1.73 12.56
CA LEU A 68 -13.05 -0.28 12.57
C LEU A 68 -14.52 0.11 12.65
N SER A 69 -14.83 1.06 13.53
CA SER A 69 -16.15 1.70 13.58
C SER A 69 -16.35 2.62 12.38
N LEU A 70 -17.61 2.99 12.12
CA LEU A 70 -17.94 3.95 11.06
C LEU A 70 -17.24 5.31 11.29
N GLU A 71 -17.10 5.74 12.55
CA GLU A 71 -16.42 6.98 12.90
C GLU A 71 -14.90 6.90 12.64
N GLU A 72 -14.28 5.76 12.94
CA GLU A 72 -12.86 5.54 12.66
C GLU A 72 -12.57 5.55 11.15
N TRP A 73 -13.49 5.06 10.32
CA TRP A 73 -13.39 5.17 8.87
C TRP A 73 -13.40 6.63 8.37
N GLN A 74 -14.03 7.54 9.11
CA GLN A 74 -14.11 8.96 8.77
C GLN A 74 -12.98 9.80 9.36
N LYS A 75 -12.14 9.25 10.26
CA LYS A 75 -10.99 9.99 10.81
C LYS A 75 -10.08 10.48 9.68
N THR A 76 -9.71 11.75 9.77
CA THR A 76 -8.94 12.47 8.76
C THR A 76 -7.48 12.65 9.17
N ALA A 77 -6.65 12.95 8.18
CA ALA A 77 -5.26 13.33 8.34
C ALA A 77 -4.95 14.51 7.42
N VAL A 78 -3.97 15.32 7.80
CA VAL A 78 -3.33 16.24 6.86
C VAL A 78 -2.39 15.42 5.99
N HIS A 79 -2.50 15.57 4.68
CA HIS A 79 -1.64 14.84 3.74
C HIS A 79 -0.90 15.84 2.85
N GLU A 80 0.39 15.62 2.67
CA GLU A 80 1.26 16.53 1.92
C GLU A 80 0.76 16.81 0.50
N ALA A 81 0.29 15.77 -0.21
CA ALA A 81 -0.17 15.88 -1.60
C ALA A 81 -1.70 15.86 -1.82
N PHE A 82 -2.53 15.64 -0.80
CA PHE A 82 -3.98 15.50 -0.97
C PHE A 82 -4.72 16.55 -0.15
N ASP A 83 -5.73 17.18 -0.75
CA ASP A 83 -6.60 18.17 -0.11
C ASP A 83 -7.53 17.55 0.95
N HIS A 84 -7.89 16.28 0.76
CA HIS A 84 -8.72 15.52 1.67
C HIS A 84 -8.20 14.09 1.83
N TYR A 85 -7.91 13.71 3.07
CA TYR A 85 -7.40 12.38 3.38
C TYR A 85 -8.07 11.82 4.63
N SER A 86 -8.67 10.65 4.49
CA SER A 86 -9.29 9.90 5.58
C SER A 86 -8.87 8.44 5.53
N VAL A 87 -9.14 7.69 6.60
CA VAL A 87 -8.93 6.23 6.61
C VAL A 87 -9.64 5.57 5.42
N PHE A 88 -10.87 6.00 5.10
CA PHE A 88 -11.58 5.53 3.92
C PHE A 88 -10.85 5.85 2.61
N ILE A 89 -10.42 7.09 2.40
CA ILE A 89 -9.71 7.49 1.18
C ILE A 89 -8.39 6.73 1.04
N MET A 90 -7.65 6.56 2.14
CA MET A 90 -6.42 5.78 2.18
C MET A 90 -6.69 4.36 1.67
N PHE A 91 -7.60 3.60 2.28
CA PHE A 91 -7.80 2.20 1.86
C PHE A 91 -8.50 2.05 0.51
N ARG A 92 -9.34 3.01 0.10
CA ARG A 92 -9.84 3.06 -1.28
C ARG A 92 -8.69 3.25 -2.28
N HIS A 93 -7.75 4.14 -1.99
CA HIS A 93 -6.56 4.34 -2.82
C HIS A 93 -5.66 3.10 -2.84
N LEU A 94 -5.57 2.34 -1.73
CA LEU A 94 -4.84 1.06 -1.70
C LEU A 94 -5.43 0.06 -2.66
N PHE A 95 -6.74 -0.13 -2.58
CA PHE A 95 -7.45 -1.08 -3.42
C PHE A 95 -7.27 -0.77 -4.90
N VAL A 96 -7.49 0.49 -5.32
CA VAL A 96 -7.33 0.88 -6.73
C VAL A 96 -5.88 0.72 -7.21
N HIS A 97 -4.91 1.11 -6.38
CA HIS A 97 -3.49 0.94 -6.69
C HIS A 97 -3.13 -0.53 -6.94
N GLU A 98 -3.68 -1.45 -6.15
CA GLU A 98 -3.41 -2.89 -6.31
C GLU A 98 -4.07 -3.46 -7.55
N MET A 99 -5.28 -3.01 -7.89
CA MET A 99 -5.94 -3.40 -9.13
C MET A 99 -5.17 -2.90 -10.36
N LEU A 100 -4.61 -1.69 -10.30
CA LEU A 100 -3.71 -1.18 -11.35
C LEU A 100 -2.49 -2.08 -11.55
N HIS A 101 -1.87 -2.53 -10.46
CA HIS A 101 -0.73 -3.45 -10.54
C HIS A 101 -1.10 -4.83 -11.07
N ALA A 102 -2.21 -5.41 -10.61
CA ALA A 102 -2.70 -6.68 -11.12
C ALA A 102 -2.96 -6.60 -12.64
N TYR A 103 -3.64 -5.54 -13.08
CA TYR A 103 -3.84 -5.27 -14.50
C TYR A 103 -2.52 -5.18 -15.26
N ARG A 104 -1.52 -4.44 -14.74
CA ARG A 104 -0.24 -4.28 -15.41
C ARG A 104 0.52 -5.61 -15.54
N ILE A 105 0.46 -6.48 -14.54
CA ILE A 105 1.07 -7.82 -14.59
C ILE A 105 0.44 -8.65 -15.71
N GLU A 106 -0.89 -8.72 -15.75
CA GLU A 106 -1.62 -9.45 -16.80
C GLU A 106 -1.34 -8.88 -18.20
N GLU A 107 -1.26 -7.55 -18.32
CA GLU A 107 -0.94 -6.89 -19.58
C GLU A 107 0.44 -7.26 -20.10
N LEU A 108 1.47 -7.22 -19.24
CA LEU A 108 2.83 -7.64 -19.61
C LEU A 108 2.85 -9.12 -20.04
N LEU A 109 2.05 -9.96 -19.36
CA LEU A 109 1.90 -11.38 -19.68
C LEU A 109 1.31 -11.67 -21.03
N LEU A 110 0.24 -10.97 -21.38
CA LEU A 110 -0.37 -11.17 -22.67
C LEU A 110 0.50 -10.62 -23.81
N LYS A 111 1.31 -9.60 -23.54
CA LYS A 111 2.20 -8.97 -24.54
C LYS A 111 3.55 -9.66 -24.68
N ASN A 112 3.92 -10.55 -23.76
CA ASN A 112 5.29 -11.04 -23.58
C ASN A 112 6.32 -9.90 -23.45
N ASP A 113 5.94 -8.83 -22.76
CA ASP A 113 6.71 -7.60 -22.62
C ASP A 113 7.34 -7.58 -21.23
N TRP A 114 8.45 -8.30 -21.06
CA TRP A 114 9.07 -8.54 -19.75
C TRP A 114 10.54 -8.13 -19.65
N ASP A 115 11.10 -7.69 -20.77
CA ASP A 115 12.46 -7.19 -20.89
C ASP A 115 12.56 -5.76 -20.34
#